data_AF-A0A971T7F9-F1
#
_entry.id   AF-A0A971T7F9-F1
#
_cell.length_a   1.000
_cell.length_b   1.000
_cell.length_c   1.000
_cell.angle_alpha   90.00
_cell.angle_beta   90.00
_cell.angle_gamma   90.00
#
_symmetry.space_group_name_H-M   'P 1'
#
loop_
_entity.id
_entity.type
_entity.pdbx_description
1 polymer ?
#
loop_
_entity_poly.entity_id
_entity_poly.type
_entity_poly.pdbx_seq_one_letter_code
_entity_poly.pdbx_strand_id
1 'polypeptide(L)'
;MKKIIALIVMMIFMFSVGTMAYAAPDTTDTIKAKEQTIQQKRQEMQAEKLERKGAIVTSDTLNVKKEAIQQRQELKAQLQTISNQIKRNRAEILQLKAEARIAQKAATAHIKELKKSPDKLTEAQIAKLHDAKVTLKKSRTELAKSVGEIKNDKALLKAAKKGQDSAQMKAALEKITAAQKERVTILKGIIEDLKKIAAI
;
A
#
# COMPACT_ATOMS: atom_id res chain seq x y z
N MET A 1 -20.11 -19.61 -24.26
CA MET A 1 -20.26 -19.71 -25.72
C MET A 1 -21.71 -19.50 -26.10
N LYS A 2 -21.97 -18.58 -27.04
CA LYS A 2 -23.07 -18.63 -28.01
C LYS A 2 -24.47 -18.76 -27.37
N LYS A 3 -25.23 -17.66 -27.17
CA LYS A 3 -26.34 -17.30 -28.08
C LYS A 3 -27.05 -15.99 -27.60
N ILE A 4 -26.39 -14.84 -27.69
CA ILE A 4 -27.03 -13.49 -27.55
C ILE A 4 -27.18 -12.84 -28.94
N ILE A 5 -27.51 -13.64 -29.95
CA ILE A 5 -27.67 -13.17 -31.35
C ILE A 5 -29.04 -13.57 -31.93
N ALA A 6 -29.95 -14.12 -31.12
CA ALA A 6 -31.23 -14.67 -31.59
C ALA A 6 -32.47 -13.85 -31.17
N LEU A 7 -32.31 -12.62 -30.68
CA LEU A 7 -33.42 -11.79 -30.17
C LEU A 7 -33.72 -10.54 -31.02
N ILE A 8 -33.09 -10.42 -32.20
CA ILE A 8 -33.30 -9.29 -33.13
C ILE A 8 -34.02 -9.73 -34.43
N VAL A 9 -34.28 -11.03 -34.62
CA VAL A 9 -34.81 -11.57 -35.89
C VAL A 9 -36.34 -11.80 -35.88
N MET A 10 -37.05 -11.53 -34.78
CA MET A 10 -38.45 -11.95 -34.65
C MET A 10 -39.39 -10.87 -34.10
N MET A 11 -39.31 -9.64 -34.62
CA MET A 11 -40.29 -8.60 -34.27
C MET A 11 -40.61 -7.60 -35.40
N ILE A 12 -40.43 -8.00 -36.66
CA ILE A 12 -40.92 -7.22 -37.81
C ILE A 12 -41.53 -8.19 -38.84
N PHE A 13 -42.47 -9.00 -38.38
CA PHE A 13 -43.39 -9.75 -39.24
C PHE A 13 -44.76 -9.69 -38.58
N MET A 14 -45.52 -8.66 -38.95
CA MET A 14 -46.99 -8.60 -39.00
C MET A 14 -47.42 -7.14 -38.93
N PHE A 15 -47.27 -6.43 -40.04
CA PHE A 15 -48.36 -5.57 -40.47
C PHE A 15 -48.61 -5.84 -41.94
N SER A 16 -49.83 -6.29 -42.17
CA SER A 16 -50.36 -6.86 -43.38
C SER A 16 -50.97 -5.79 -44.28
N VAL A 17 -51.04 -6.13 -45.56
CA VAL A 17 -51.91 -5.65 -46.65
C VAL A 17 -51.78 -4.21 -47.16
N GLY A 18 -51.57 -4.13 -48.47
CA GLY A 18 -51.78 -2.94 -49.28
C GLY A 18 -51.26 -3.11 -50.70
N THR A 19 -51.83 -4.05 -51.46
CA THR A 19 -51.61 -4.14 -52.92
C THR A 19 -52.28 -2.96 -53.61
N MET A 20 -51.50 -2.06 -54.21
CA MET A 20 -51.93 -1.21 -55.32
C MET A 20 -50.79 -1.21 -56.33
N ALA A 21 -51.05 -1.80 -57.50
CA ALA A 21 -50.20 -1.66 -58.66
C ALA A 21 -50.22 -0.18 -59.09
N TYR A 22 -49.04 0.43 -59.19
CA TYR A 22 -48.88 1.75 -59.80
C TYR A 22 -47.71 1.70 -60.78
N ALA A 23 -47.95 2.24 -61.97
CA ALA A 23 -47.03 2.25 -63.10
C ALA A 23 -45.67 2.85 -62.73
N ALA A 24 -44.60 2.20 -63.19
CA ALA A 24 -43.22 2.61 -62.96
C ALA A 24 -42.82 3.77 -63.90
N PRO A 25 -42.39 4.92 -63.37
CA PRO A 25 -41.42 5.77 -64.03
C PRO A 25 -40.00 5.31 -63.66
N ASP A 26 -39.06 5.50 -64.59
CA ASP A 26 -37.65 5.08 -64.53
C ASP A 26 -37.00 5.21 -63.14
N THR A 27 -36.68 4.08 -62.52
CA THR A 27 -36.26 3.96 -61.11
C THR A 27 -34.74 4.09 -60.91
N THR A 28 -33.96 4.28 -61.97
CA THR A 28 -32.50 4.26 -61.90
C THR A 28 -31.90 5.55 -61.33
N ASP A 29 -32.50 6.70 -61.61
CA ASP A 29 -31.97 8.01 -61.18
C ASP A 29 -32.36 8.38 -59.75
N THR A 30 -33.55 7.95 -59.31
CA THR A 30 -34.02 8.14 -57.93
C THR A 30 -33.30 7.24 -56.93
N ILE A 31 -32.82 6.06 -57.34
CA ILE A 31 -32.00 5.17 -56.49
C ILE A 31 -30.57 5.75 -56.33
N LYS A 32 -29.94 6.23 -57.40
CA LYS A 32 -28.61 6.87 -57.35
C LYS A 32 -28.60 8.14 -56.48
N ALA A 33 -29.64 8.97 -56.57
CA ALA A 33 -29.78 10.17 -55.73
C ALA A 33 -29.93 9.81 -54.23
N LYS A 34 -30.68 8.76 -53.92
CA LYS A 34 -30.82 8.26 -52.53
C LYS A 34 -29.52 7.65 -52.01
N GLU A 35 -28.76 6.93 -52.83
CA GLU A 35 -27.44 6.39 -52.45
C GLU A 35 -26.42 7.51 -52.18
N GLN A 36 -26.39 8.56 -53.00
CA GLN A 36 -25.53 9.73 -52.77
C GLN A 36 -25.88 10.45 -51.46
N THR A 37 -27.17 10.60 -51.15
CA THR A 37 -27.65 11.22 -49.91
C THR A 37 -27.29 10.39 -48.67
N ILE A 38 -27.36 9.05 -48.78
CA ILE A 38 -26.98 8.15 -47.68
C ILE A 38 -25.46 8.13 -47.49
N GLN A 39 -24.67 8.22 -48.56
CA GLN A 39 -23.21 8.31 -48.47
C GLN A 39 -22.77 9.64 -47.84
N GLN A 40 -23.38 10.77 -48.21
CA GLN A 40 -23.13 12.06 -47.58
C GLN A 40 -23.46 12.03 -46.08
N LYS A 41 -24.63 11.52 -45.68
CA LYS A 41 -24.99 11.39 -44.25
C LYS A 41 -24.04 10.46 -43.48
N ARG A 42 -23.47 9.43 -44.12
CA ARG A 42 -22.47 8.55 -43.50
C ARG A 42 -21.12 9.26 -43.33
N GLN A 43 -20.72 10.09 -44.29
CA GLN A 43 -19.51 10.91 -44.19
C GLN A 43 -19.66 12.01 -43.13
N GLU A 44 -20.81 12.67 -43.06
CA GLU A 44 -21.14 13.66 -42.02
C GLU A 44 -21.15 13.03 -40.63
N MET A 45 -21.78 11.85 -40.44
CA MET A 45 -21.74 11.13 -39.17
C MET A 45 -20.33 10.65 -38.79
N GLN A 46 -19.47 10.36 -39.76
CA GLN A 46 -18.08 9.98 -39.50
C GLN A 46 -17.23 11.21 -39.13
N ALA A 47 -17.44 12.34 -39.81
CA ALA A 47 -16.82 13.62 -39.50
C ALA A 47 -17.24 14.11 -38.11
N GLU A 48 -18.54 14.07 -37.78
CA GLU A 48 -19.06 14.45 -36.47
C GLU A 48 -18.52 13.54 -35.34
N LYS A 49 -18.37 12.23 -35.60
CA LYS A 49 -17.71 11.32 -34.65
C LYS A 49 -16.22 11.60 -34.50
N LEU A 50 -15.53 12.05 -35.56
CA LEU A 50 -14.13 12.44 -35.50
C LEU A 50 -13.96 13.76 -34.73
N GLU A 51 -14.83 14.74 -34.97
CA GLU A 51 -14.84 16.02 -34.26
C GLU A 51 -15.20 15.85 -32.79
N ARG A 52 -16.20 15.02 -32.45
CA ARG A 52 -16.50 14.67 -31.05
C ARG A 52 -15.35 13.94 -30.35
N LYS A 53 -14.55 13.15 -31.07
CA LYS A 53 -13.33 12.52 -30.52
C LYS A 53 -12.15 13.49 -30.40
N GLY A 54 -12.04 14.44 -31.32
CA GLY A 54 -11.04 15.52 -31.29
C GLY A 54 -11.32 16.59 -30.24
N ALA A 55 -12.59 16.88 -29.97
CA ALA A 55 -13.02 17.92 -29.02
C ALA A 55 -13.05 17.47 -27.54
N ILE A 56 -13.00 16.16 -27.25
CA ILE A 56 -13.14 15.63 -25.88
C ILE A 56 -11.80 15.34 -25.20
N VAL A 57 -10.67 15.47 -25.91
CA VAL A 57 -9.33 15.35 -25.32
C VAL A 57 -8.61 16.69 -25.44
N THR A 58 -9.08 17.66 -24.66
CA THR A 58 -8.38 18.94 -24.47
C THR A 58 -7.03 18.67 -23.79
N SER A 59 -6.01 19.46 -24.12
CA SER A 59 -4.67 19.42 -23.50
C SER A 59 -4.73 19.35 -21.97
N ASP A 60 -5.72 20.02 -21.38
CA ASP A 60 -5.93 20.09 -19.93
C ASP A 60 -6.35 18.75 -19.33
N THR A 61 -7.22 17.98 -20.01
CA THR A 61 -7.58 16.62 -19.54
C THR A 61 -6.41 15.63 -19.64
N LEU A 62 -5.54 15.78 -20.65
CA LEU A 62 -4.30 15.00 -20.75
C LEU A 62 -3.29 15.38 -19.66
N ASN A 63 -3.15 16.68 -19.35
CA ASN A 63 -2.25 17.16 -18.31
C ASN A 63 -2.71 16.70 -16.92
N VAL A 64 -3.99 16.85 -16.58
CA VAL A 64 -4.57 16.35 -15.32
C VAL A 64 -4.36 14.83 -15.16
N LYS A 65 -4.53 14.06 -16.25
CA LYS A 65 -4.31 12.61 -16.23
C LYS A 65 -2.83 12.25 -16.04
N LYS A 66 -1.90 12.99 -16.67
CA LYS A 66 -0.45 12.81 -16.49
C LYS A 66 -0.04 13.12 -15.05
N GLU A 67 -0.52 14.23 -14.49
CA GLU A 67 -0.25 14.63 -13.10
C GLU A 67 -0.77 13.59 -12.11
N ALA A 68 -1.99 13.09 -12.30
CA ALA A 68 -2.55 12.03 -11.45
C ALA A 68 -1.75 10.72 -11.53
N ILE A 69 -1.26 10.35 -12.71
CA ILE A 69 -0.38 9.19 -12.89
C ILE A 69 0.95 9.40 -12.17
N GLN A 70 1.56 10.58 -12.31
CA GLN A 70 2.82 10.92 -11.68
C GLN A 70 2.72 10.92 -10.15
N GLN A 71 1.70 11.57 -9.58
CA GLN A 71 1.43 11.54 -8.13
C GLN A 71 1.26 10.11 -7.60
N ARG A 72 0.58 9.24 -8.36
CA ARG A 72 0.43 7.83 -7.99
C ARG A 72 1.77 7.07 -8.02
N GLN A 73 2.63 7.36 -9.00
CA GLN A 73 3.96 6.76 -9.08
C GLN A 73 4.86 7.21 -7.92
N GLU A 74 4.85 8.51 -7.60
CA GLU A 74 5.57 9.09 -6.47
C GLU A 74 5.10 8.48 -5.15
N LEU A 75 3.78 8.38 -4.94
CA LEU A 75 3.21 7.75 -3.75
C LEU A 75 3.62 6.28 -3.64
N LYS A 76 3.60 5.53 -4.75
CA LYS A 76 4.08 4.15 -4.79
C LYS A 76 5.56 4.05 -4.41
N ALA A 77 6.40 4.95 -4.92
CA ALA A 77 7.81 5.01 -4.59
C ALA A 77 8.04 5.32 -3.10
N GLN A 78 7.30 6.29 -2.54
CA GLN A 78 7.35 6.63 -1.11
C GLN A 78 6.97 5.42 -0.23
N LEU A 79 5.85 4.75 -0.55
CA LEU A 79 5.41 3.56 0.18
C LEU A 79 6.43 2.42 0.09
N GLN A 80 7.09 2.25 -1.06
CA GLN A 80 8.14 1.26 -1.25
C GLN A 80 9.37 1.58 -0.39
N THR A 81 9.78 2.84 -0.33
CA THR A 81 10.90 3.30 0.50
C THR A 81 10.64 3.03 1.98
N ILE A 82 9.45 3.40 2.49
CA ILE A 82 9.08 3.14 3.88
C ILE A 82 9.02 1.63 4.15
N SER A 83 8.47 0.84 3.23
CA SER A 83 8.44 -0.62 3.34
C SER A 83 9.84 -1.23 3.42
N ASN A 84 10.79 -0.74 2.62
CA ASN A 84 12.18 -1.17 2.67
C ASN A 84 12.84 -0.80 4.01
N GLN A 85 12.55 0.39 4.56
CA GLN A 85 13.05 0.77 5.88
C GLN A 85 12.52 -0.16 6.99
N ILE A 86 11.24 -0.54 6.95
CA ILE A 86 10.65 -1.49 7.89
C ILE A 86 11.37 -2.85 7.84
N LYS A 87 11.73 -3.32 6.63
CA LYS A 87 12.47 -4.58 6.46
C LYS A 87 13.86 -4.49 7.10
N ARG A 88 14.59 -3.39 6.86
CA ARG A 88 15.91 -3.15 7.46
C ARG A 88 15.84 -3.08 8.98
N ASN A 89 14.94 -2.28 9.52
CA ASN A 89 14.73 -2.16 10.97
C ASN A 89 14.38 -3.52 11.59
N ARG A 90 13.54 -4.34 10.92
CA ARG A 90 13.22 -5.69 11.40
C ARG A 90 14.45 -6.59 11.45
N ALA A 91 15.32 -6.54 10.44
CA ALA A 91 16.56 -7.31 10.44
C ALA A 91 17.48 -6.88 11.60
N GLU A 92 17.66 -5.57 11.80
CA GLU A 92 18.43 -5.02 12.91
C GLU A 92 17.85 -5.44 14.27
N ILE A 93 16.52 -5.34 14.46
CA ILE A 93 15.86 -5.80 15.69
C ILE A 93 16.11 -7.29 15.96
N LEU A 94 16.12 -8.13 14.92
CA LEU A 94 16.40 -9.57 15.08
C LEU A 94 17.84 -9.82 15.51
N GLN A 95 18.79 -9.11 14.91
CA GLN A 95 20.20 -9.16 15.30
C GLN A 95 20.38 -8.68 16.76
N LEU A 96 19.84 -7.51 17.10
CA LEU A 96 19.93 -6.95 18.45
C LEU A 96 19.27 -7.85 19.50
N LYS A 97 18.19 -8.56 19.15
CA LYS A 97 17.61 -9.58 20.05
C LYS A 97 18.56 -10.74 20.32
N ALA A 98 19.33 -11.18 19.32
CA ALA A 98 20.33 -12.22 19.51
C ALA A 98 21.48 -11.70 20.40
N GLU A 99 21.97 -10.49 20.13
CA GLU A 99 23.01 -9.84 20.94
C GLU A 99 22.57 -9.61 22.39
N ALA A 100 21.34 -9.14 22.61
CA ALA A 100 20.77 -8.95 23.95
C ALA A 100 20.70 -10.28 24.73
N ARG A 101 20.39 -11.40 24.07
CA ARG A 101 20.42 -12.73 24.71
C ARG A 101 21.82 -13.14 25.11
N ILE A 102 22.82 -12.86 24.29
CA ILE A 102 24.24 -13.14 24.61
C ILE A 102 24.67 -12.30 25.80
N ALA A 103 24.42 -10.99 25.76
CA ALA A 103 24.73 -10.07 26.87
C ALA A 103 24.01 -10.48 28.16
N GLN A 104 22.75 -10.91 28.06
CA GLN A 104 21.98 -11.41 29.21
C GLN A 104 22.62 -12.64 29.84
N LYS A 105 23.09 -13.60 29.02
CA LYS A 105 23.77 -14.79 29.53
C LYS A 105 25.05 -14.42 30.27
N ALA A 106 25.87 -13.52 29.70
CA ALA A 106 27.10 -13.03 30.32
C ALA A 106 26.80 -12.33 31.66
N ALA A 107 25.86 -11.38 31.66
CA ALA A 107 25.44 -10.67 32.88
C ALA A 107 24.91 -11.62 33.96
N THR A 108 24.12 -12.63 33.57
CA THR A 108 23.57 -13.63 34.51
C THR A 108 24.66 -14.51 35.10
N ALA A 109 25.62 -14.96 34.28
CA ALA A 109 26.76 -15.73 34.75
C ALA A 109 27.61 -14.92 35.75
N HIS A 110 27.90 -13.67 35.40
CA HIS A 110 28.65 -12.78 36.27
C HIS A 110 27.93 -12.51 37.61
N ILE A 111 26.62 -12.19 37.59
CA ILE A 111 25.81 -12.04 38.81
C ILE A 111 25.84 -13.31 39.68
N LYS A 112 25.83 -14.51 39.08
CA LYS A 112 25.94 -15.77 39.83
C LYS A 112 27.27 -15.90 40.54
N GLU A 113 28.37 -15.46 39.93
CA GLU A 113 29.69 -15.45 40.57
C GLU A 113 29.74 -14.40 41.70
N LEU A 114 29.24 -13.18 41.48
CA LEU A 114 29.17 -12.15 42.53
C LEU A 114 28.41 -12.64 43.76
N LYS A 115 27.34 -13.42 43.58
CA LYS A 115 26.56 -14.01 44.67
C LYS A 115 27.34 -15.02 45.53
N LYS A 116 28.43 -15.60 45.02
CA LYS A 116 29.29 -16.52 45.81
C LYS A 116 30.26 -15.77 46.72
N SER A 117 30.43 -14.45 46.54
CA SER A 117 31.31 -13.62 47.35
C SER A 117 30.68 -12.26 47.64
N PRO A 118 29.54 -12.22 48.34
CA PRO A 118 28.78 -10.99 48.58
C PRO A 118 29.59 -9.93 49.32
N ASP A 119 30.47 -10.34 50.24
CA ASP A 119 31.29 -9.45 51.06
C ASP A 119 32.39 -8.71 50.28
N LYS A 120 32.58 -9.06 49.00
CA LYS A 120 33.57 -8.43 48.10
C LYS A 120 32.99 -7.33 47.22
N LEU A 121 31.68 -7.09 47.27
CA LEU A 121 31.03 -6.04 46.49
C LEU A 121 31.15 -4.69 47.19
N THR A 122 31.69 -3.71 46.47
CA THR A 122 31.69 -2.31 46.93
C THR A 122 30.29 -1.70 46.83
N GLU A 123 29.99 -0.70 47.67
CA GLU A 123 28.72 0.03 47.60
C GLU A 123 28.47 0.64 46.21
N ALA A 124 29.52 1.11 45.53
CA ALA A 124 29.44 1.62 44.18
C ALA A 124 29.01 0.55 43.15
N GLN A 125 29.48 -0.69 43.29
CA GLN A 125 29.05 -1.80 42.42
C GLN A 125 27.60 -2.20 42.71
N ILE A 126 27.18 -2.20 43.99
CA ILE A 126 25.80 -2.47 44.39
C ILE A 126 24.85 -1.41 43.81
N ALA A 127 25.20 -0.12 43.90
CA ALA A 127 24.43 0.97 43.31
C ALA A 127 24.28 0.80 41.79
N LYS A 128 25.38 0.48 41.08
CA LYS A 128 25.33 0.22 39.63
C LYS A 128 24.41 -0.95 39.26
N LEU A 129 24.43 -2.03 40.04
CA LEU A 129 23.52 -3.17 39.83
C LEU A 129 22.06 -2.78 40.05
N HIS A 130 21.79 -1.96 41.07
CA HIS A 130 20.45 -1.46 41.34
C HIS A 130 19.93 -0.56 40.21
N ASP A 131 20.74 0.41 39.77
CA ASP A 131 20.38 1.32 38.69
C ASP A 131 20.13 0.57 37.38
N ALA A 132 21.01 -0.36 37.03
CA ALA A 132 20.84 -1.20 35.84
C ALA A 132 19.56 -2.05 35.92
N LYS A 133 19.18 -2.56 37.10
CA LYS A 133 17.91 -3.28 37.31
C LYS A 133 16.70 -2.38 37.07
N VAL A 134 16.73 -1.14 37.55
CA VAL A 134 15.64 -0.17 37.35
C VAL A 134 15.49 0.16 35.87
N THR A 135 16.59 0.48 35.18
CA THR A 135 16.59 0.81 33.76
C THR A 135 16.10 -0.36 32.91
N LEU A 136 16.62 -1.58 33.13
CA LEU A 136 16.18 -2.78 32.41
C LEU A 136 14.68 -3.08 32.60
N LYS A 137 14.13 -2.82 33.80
CA LYS A 137 12.68 -2.98 34.07
C LYS A 137 11.85 -1.97 33.27
N LYS A 138 12.31 -0.73 33.19
CA LYS A 138 11.67 0.32 32.37
C LYS A 138 11.72 -0.05 30.89
N SER A 139 12.90 -0.37 30.36
CA SER A 139 13.09 -0.76 28.96
C SER A 139 12.27 -1.98 28.57
N ARG A 140 12.09 -2.97 29.47
CA ARG A 140 11.19 -4.12 29.23
C ARG A 140 9.74 -3.69 29.05
N THR A 141 9.27 -2.75 29.86
CA THR A 141 7.90 -2.23 29.78
C THR A 141 7.68 -1.48 28.46
N GLU A 142 8.63 -0.65 28.05
CA GLU A 142 8.60 0.08 26.77
C GLU A 142 8.63 -0.88 25.56
N LEU A 143 9.46 -1.92 25.61
CA LEU A 143 9.46 -2.97 24.58
C LEU A 143 8.12 -3.72 24.49
N ALA A 144 7.46 -3.95 25.61
CA ALA A 144 6.14 -4.61 25.62
C ALA A 144 5.07 -3.70 24.99
N LYS A 145 5.06 -2.41 25.34
CA LYS A 145 4.14 -1.41 24.78
C LYS A 145 4.27 -1.31 23.26
N SER A 146 5.50 -1.17 22.75
CA SER A 146 5.77 -1.05 21.31
C SER A 146 5.34 -2.28 20.49
N VAL A 147 5.28 -3.48 21.09
CA VAL A 147 4.72 -4.67 20.41
C VAL A 147 3.22 -4.52 20.18
N GLY A 148 2.49 -4.00 21.16
CA GLY A 148 1.06 -3.74 21.05
C GLY A 148 0.75 -2.70 19.98
N GLU A 149 1.49 -1.59 19.98
CA GLU A 149 1.35 -0.50 18.99
C GLU A 149 1.58 -1.01 17.56
N ILE A 150 2.69 -1.71 17.32
CA ILE A 150 2.98 -2.28 15.98
C ILE A 150 1.91 -3.28 15.54
N LYS A 151 1.33 -4.07 16.46
CA LYS A 151 0.24 -5.00 16.14
C LYS A 151 -1.01 -4.24 15.69
N ASN A 152 -1.37 -3.17 16.38
CA ASN A 152 -2.51 -2.32 16.04
C ASN A 152 -2.29 -1.62 14.70
N ASP A 153 -1.13 -1.00 14.49
CA ASP A 153 -0.82 -0.31 13.23
C ASP A 153 -0.76 -1.27 12.03
N LYS A 154 -0.33 -2.52 12.25
CA LYS A 154 -0.38 -3.56 11.21
C LYS A 154 -1.83 -3.93 10.84
N ALA A 155 -2.75 -3.93 11.80
CA ALA A 155 -4.17 -4.14 11.52
C ALA A 155 -4.75 -2.97 10.73
N LEU A 156 -4.42 -1.73 11.10
CA LEU A 156 -4.79 -0.52 10.36
C LEU A 156 -4.24 -0.54 8.93
N LEU A 157 -2.96 -0.91 8.75
CA LEU A 157 -2.36 -1.07 7.43
C LEU A 157 -3.10 -2.10 6.56
N LYS A 158 -3.54 -3.21 7.15
CA LYS A 158 -4.31 -4.23 6.43
C LYS A 158 -5.68 -3.70 6.00
N ALA A 159 -6.36 -2.96 6.87
CA ALA A 159 -7.63 -2.30 6.56
C ALA A 159 -7.46 -1.26 5.45
N ALA A 160 -6.47 -0.38 5.55
CA ALA A 160 -6.17 0.65 4.56
C ALA A 160 -5.83 0.04 3.19
N LYS A 161 -5.07 -1.07 3.15
CA LYS A 161 -4.81 -1.82 1.91
C LYS A 161 -6.09 -2.35 1.26
N LYS A 162 -7.01 -2.89 2.07
CA LYS A 162 -8.29 -3.41 1.57
C LYS A 162 -9.18 -2.28 1.03
N GLY A 163 -9.18 -1.13 1.71
CA GLY A 163 -9.92 0.06 1.30
C GLY A 163 -9.23 0.89 0.19
N GLN A 164 -8.04 0.47 -0.28
CA GLN A 164 -7.21 1.22 -1.23
C GLN A 164 -6.88 2.66 -0.78
N ASP A 165 -6.95 2.95 0.53
CA ASP A 165 -6.66 4.25 1.11
C ASP A 165 -5.15 4.43 1.27
N SER A 166 -4.55 5.15 0.32
CA SER A 166 -3.09 5.33 0.28
C SER A 166 -2.57 6.28 1.35
N ALA A 167 -3.40 7.21 1.84
CA ALA A 167 -3.02 8.11 2.92
C ALA A 167 -2.94 7.35 4.25
N GLN A 168 -3.95 6.53 4.55
CA GLN A 168 -3.93 5.66 5.73
C GLN A 168 -2.84 4.59 5.64
N MET A 169 -2.56 4.04 4.45
CA MET A 169 -1.44 3.12 4.25
C MET A 169 -0.10 3.78 4.61
N LYS A 170 0.13 5.01 4.13
CA LYS A 170 1.35 5.77 4.44
C LYS A 170 1.48 6.04 5.93
N ALA A 171 0.42 6.57 6.55
CA ALA A 171 0.41 6.88 7.98
C ALA A 171 0.67 5.64 8.85
N ALA A 172 0.06 4.50 8.54
CA ALA A 172 0.29 3.26 9.26
C ALA A 172 1.73 2.73 9.09
N LEU A 173 2.31 2.84 7.89
CA LEU A 173 3.70 2.45 7.65
C LEU A 173 4.70 3.35 8.38
N GLU A 174 4.45 4.66 8.43
CA GLU A 174 5.28 5.62 9.17
C GLU A 174 5.26 5.35 10.66
N LYS A 175 4.08 5.08 11.25
CA LYS A 175 3.94 4.68 12.66
C LYS A 175 4.70 3.39 12.97
N ILE A 176 4.55 2.35 12.13
CA ILE A 176 5.31 1.10 12.29
C ILE A 176 6.82 1.38 12.22
N THR A 177 7.25 2.24 11.30
CA THR A 177 8.67 2.59 11.14
C THR A 177 9.20 3.31 12.38
N ALA A 178 8.45 4.28 12.92
CA ALA A 178 8.81 5.02 14.12
C ALA A 178 8.92 4.08 15.34
N ALA A 179 7.90 3.25 15.57
CA ALA A 179 7.91 2.27 16.67
C ALA A 179 9.07 1.27 16.53
N GLN A 180 9.43 0.86 15.31
CA GLN A 180 10.59 0.01 15.10
C GLN A 180 11.92 0.71 15.39
N LYS A 181 12.07 2.00 15.02
CA LYS A 181 13.27 2.79 15.36
C LYS A 181 13.44 2.92 16.86
N GLU A 182 12.36 3.19 17.59
CA GLU A 182 12.37 3.26 19.05
C GLU A 182 12.81 1.91 19.66
N ARG A 183 12.29 0.79 19.15
CA ARG A 183 12.71 -0.55 19.60
C ARG A 183 14.19 -0.83 19.36
N VAL A 184 14.76 -0.36 18.25
CA VAL A 184 16.20 -0.46 17.99
C VAL A 184 16.97 0.29 19.08
N THR A 185 16.59 1.54 19.39
CA THR A 185 17.21 2.33 20.45
C THR A 185 17.11 1.65 21.82
N ILE A 186 15.92 1.17 22.20
CA ILE A 186 15.72 0.49 23.48
C ILE A 186 16.56 -0.80 23.56
N LEU A 187 16.63 -1.59 22.49
CA LEU A 187 17.43 -2.81 22.48
C LEU A 187 18.93 -2.52 22.59
N LYS A 188 19.43 -1.46 21.93
CA LYS A 188 20.83 -1.02 22.10
C LYS A 188 21.12 -0.62 23.54
N GLY A 189 20.23 0.14 24.18
CA GLY A 189 20.34 0.51 25.60
C GLY A 189 20.36 -0.72 26.52
N ILE A 190 19.44 -1.68 26.32
CA ILE A 190 19.43 -2.94 27.08
C ILE A 190 20.76 -3.70 26.93
N ILE A 191 21.30 -3.81 25.72
CA ILE A 191 22.57 -4.49 25.49
C ILE A 191 23.70 -3.80 26.24
N GLU A 192 23.74 -2.47 26.21
CA GLU A 192 24.74 -1.68 26.92
C GLU A 192 24.65 -1.87 28.44
N ASP A 193 23.45 -1.80 29.01
CA ASP A 193 23.23 -2.01 30.45
C ASP A 193 23.63 -3.43 30.87
N LEU A 194 23.28 -4.44 30.07
CA LEU A 194 23.69 -5.83 30.33
C LEU A 194 25.21 -6.00 30.26
N LYS A 195 25.89 -5.33 29.32
CA LYS A 195 27.35 -5.34 29.23
C LYS A 195 27.99 -4.64 30.43
N LYS A 196 27.44 -3.53 30.89
CA LYS A 196 27.88 -2.85 32.12
C LYS A 196 27.77 -3.77 33.32
N ILE A 197 26.64 -4.47 33.48
CA ILE A 197 26.47 -5.48 34.56
C ILE A 197 27.51 -6.59 34.47
N ALA A 198 27.81 -7.09 33.26
CA ALA A 198 28.78 -8.17 33.08
C ALA A 198 30.24 -7.73 33.35
N ALA A 199 30.49 -6.43 33.46
CA ALA A 199 31.81 -5.83 33.68
C ALA A 199 31.97 -5.22 35.09
N ILE A 200 30.99 -5.43 35.98
CA ILE A 200 31.06 -5.06 37.39
C ILE A 200 32.09 -5.92 38.12
#